data_AF-A0A7W1W1M5-F1
#
_entry.id   AF-A0A7W1W1M5-F1
#
_cell.length_a   1.000
_cell.length_b   1.000
_cell.length_c   1.000
_cell.angle_alpha   90.00
_cell.angle_beta   90.00
_cell.angle_gamma   90.00
#
_symmetry.space_group_name_H-M   'P 1'
#
loop_
_entity.id
_entity.type
_entity.pdbx_description
1 polymer ?
#
loop_
_entity_poly.entity_id
_entity_poly.type
_entity_poly.pdbx_seq_one_letter_code
_entity_poly.pdbx_strand_id
1 'polypeptide(L)'
;IAEYINDIKKEIWSELKTHKPIDNYRRNLQKSFVEKIISIVNPSQAPTSGFIISFGPLVDTRKSDILSVTKAALRSVNDEIKAALPGYADKMSRYHLMDVQERIERIFKKD
;
A
#
# COMPACT_ATOMS: atom_id res chain seq x y z
N ILE A 1 15.58 -7.07 -0.95
CA ILE A 1 14.57 -6.01 -0.75
C ILE A 1 13.18 -6.43 -1.25
N ALA A 2 13.07 -7.09 -2.42
CA ALA A 2 11.79 -7.57 -2.95
C ALA A 2 11.03 -8.52 -2.01
N GLU A 3 11.70 -9.57 -1.53
CA GLU A 3 11.12 -10.52 -0.55
C GLU A 3 10.70 -9.81 0.74
N TYR A 4 11.58 -8.98 1.30
CA TYR A 4 11.28 -8.18 2.50
C TYR A 4 10.02 -7.31 2.35
N ILE A 5 9.88 -6.57 1.25
CA ILE A 5 8.69 -5.75 1.00
C ILE A 5 7.46 -6.63 0.81
N ASN A 6 7.59 -7.76 0.13
CA ASN A 6 6.50 -8.71 -0.07
C ASN A 6 6.02 -9.33 1.24
N ASP A 7 6.92 -9.68 2.15
CA ASP A 7 6.55 -10.26 3.45
C ASP A 7 5.88 -9.22 4.35
N ILE A 8 6.39 -7.99 4.39
CA ILE A 8 5.69 -6.88 5.06
C ILE A 8 4.29 -6.68 4.49
N LYS A 9 4.15 -6.68 3.16
CA LYS A 9 2.86 -6.53 2.49
C LYS A 9 1.89 -7.64 2.92
N LYS A 10 2.32 -8.90 2.93
CA LYS A 10 1.46 -10.04 3.35
C LYS A 10 0.91 -9.85 4.76
N GLU A 11 1.73 -9.38 5.69
CA GLU A 11 1.32 -9.16 7.08
C GLU A 11 0.41 -7.93 7.24
N ILE A 12 0.67 -6.84 6.52
CA ILE A 12 -0.15 -5.62 6.57
C ILE A 12 -1.52 -5.82 5.90
N TRP A 13 -1.60 -6.70 4.91
CA TRP A 13 -2.79 -6.94 4.09
C TRP A 13 -3.45 -8.30 4.36
N SER A 14 -3.15 -8.93 5.49
CA SER A 14 -3.61 -10.29 5.84
C SER A 14 -5.13 -10.45 5.83
N GLU A 15 -5.88 -9.38 6.11
CA GLU A 15 -7.34 -9.37 6.14
C GLU A 15 -7.95 -9.70 4.78
N LEU A 16 -7.31 -9.28 3.67
CA LEU A 16 -7.84 -9.45 2.32
C LEU A 16 -8.09 -10.93 1.99
N LYS A 17 -7.22 -11.83 2.48
CA LYS A 17 -7.34 -13.27 2.25
C LYS A 17 -8.57 -13.89 2.90
N THR A 18 -9.03 -13.29 4.00
CA THR A 18 -10.07 -13.85 4.86
C THR A 18 -11.35 -13.03 4.86
N HIS A 19 -11.35 -11.89 4.14
CA HIS A 19 -12.45 -10.92 4.13
C HIS A 19 -12.87 -10.46 5.53
N LYS A 20 -11.93 -10.50 6.50
CA LYS A 20 -12.18 -10.07 7.86
C LYS A 20 -12.32 -8.55 7.90
N PRO A 21 -13.27 -7.99 8.68
CA PRO A 21 -13.39 -6.55 8.88
C PRO A 21 -12.04 -5.93 9.26
N ILE A 22 -11.69 -4.83 8.60
CA ILE A 22 -10.43 -4.12 8.81
C ILE A 22 -10.70 -3.02 9.83
N ASP A 23 -10.20 -3.20 11.06
CA ASP A 23 -10.37 -2.20 12.13
C ASP A 23 -9.57 -0.89 11.88
N ASN A 24 -9.78 0.11 12.74
CA ASN A 24 -9.14 1.42 12.59
C ASN A 24 -7.60 1.37 12.59
N TYR A 25 -6.99 0.53 13.44
CA TYR A 25 -5.54 0.41 13.52
C TYR A 25 -4.97 -0.24 12.26
N ARG A 26 -5.63 -1.31 11.77
CA ARG A 26 -5.26 -2.00 10.54
C ARG A 26 -5.43 -1.12 9.30
N ARG A 27 -6.51 -0.34 9.24
CA ARG A 27 -6.70 0.66 8.17
C ARG A 27 -5.59 1.70 8.17
N ASN A 28 -5.22 2.24 9.33
CA ASN A 28 -4.13 3.21 9.43
C ASN A 28 -2.80 2.62 8.98
N LEU A 29 -2.49 1.39 9.40
CA LEU A 29 -1.27 0.68 9.01
C LEU A 29 -1.19 0.46 7.49
N GLN A 30 -2.30 0.04 6.87
CA GLN A 30 -2.41 -0.15 5.43
C GLN A 30 -2.23 1.17 4.66
N LYS A 31 -2.80 2.29 5.15
CA LYS A 31 -2.58 3.61 4.56
C LYS A 31 -1.12 4.05 4.66
N SER A 32 -0.52 3.91 5.84
CA SER A 32 0.90 4.23 6.04
C SER A 32 1.82 3.44 5.11
N PHE A 33 1.51 2.17 4.81
CA PHE A 33 2.26 1.36 3.86
C PHE A 33 2.19 1.93 2.44
N VAL A 34 0.99 2.25 1.98
CA VAL A 34 0.78 2.84 0.66
C VAL A 34 1.44 4.21 0.55
N GLU A 35 1.25 5.08 1.54
CA GLU A 35 1.86 6.42 1.56
C GLU A 35 3.39 6.36 1.58
N LYS A 36 3.97 5.44 2.34
CA LYS A 36 5.43 5.25 2.34
C LYS A 36 5.92 4.85 0.97
N ILE A 37 5.28 3.88 0.32
CA ILE A 37 5.66 3.48 -1.02
C ILE A 37 5.47 4.63 -2.03
N ILE A 38 4.36 5.35 -1.95
CA ILE A 38 4.12 6.52 -2.80
C ILE A 38 5.24 7.55 -2.64
N SER A 39 5.70 7.83 -1.41
CA SER A 39 6.81 8.77 -1.18
C SER A 39 8.14 8.33 -1.81
N ILE A 40 8.36 7.01 -1.96
CA ILE A 40 9.54 6.46 -2.64
C ILE A 40 9.39 6.62 -4.16
N VAL A 41 8.19 6.35 -4.68
CA VAL A 41 7.90 6.40 -6.13
C VAL A 41 7.79 7.85 -6.63
N ASN A 42 7.26 8.74 -5.80
CA ASN A 42 6.97 10.14 -6.12
C ASN A 42 7.23 11.05 -4.89
N PRO A 43 8.48 11.46 -4.66
CA PRO A 43 8.88 12.18 -3.45
C PRO A 43 8.18 13.53 -3.23
N SER A 44 7.69 14.18 -4.30
CA SER A 44 7.00 15.47 -4.21
C SER A 44 5.55 15.37 -3.71
N GLN A 45 4.99 14.16 -3.61
CA GLN A 45 3.60 13.92 -3.18
C GLN A 45 3.51 13.24 -1.81
N ALA A 46 4.58 13.22 -1.02
CA ALA A 46 4.59 12.57 0.29
C ALA A 46 3.76 13.36 1.33
N PRO A 47 2.69 12.78 1.92
CA PRO A 47 2.02 13.40 3.06
C PRO A 47 2.92 13.40 4.30
N THR A 48 2.82 14.44 5.12
CA THR A 48 3.74 14.75 6.24
C THR A 48 3.23 14.35 7.63
N SER A 49 2.12 13.61 7.76
CA SER A 49 1.56 13.26 9.08
C SER A 49 1.04 11.82 9.17
N GLY A 50 1.35 11.14 10.27
CA GLY A 50 0.92 9.77 10.55
C GLY A 50 2.04 8.84 11.03
N PHE A 51 1.71 7.55 11.23
CA PHE A 51 2.68 6.51 11.57
C PHE A 51 3.65 6.29 10.39
N ILE A 52 4.96 6.40 10.63
CA ILE A 52 5.98 6.28 9.58
C ILE A 52 6.48 4.84 9.51
N ILE A 53 6.26 4.19 8.36
CA ILE A 53 6.92 2.91 8.03
C ILE A 53 8.30 3.22 7.45
N SER A 54 9.35 2.60 8.00
CA SER A 54 10.72 2.73 7.50
C SER A 54 11.17 1.42 6.86
N PHE A 55 11.60 1.49 5.60
CA PHE A 55 12.21 0.37 4.87
C PHE A 55 13.74 0.46 4.97
N GLY A 56 14.30 0.57 6.17
CA GLY A 56 15.74 0.66 6.40
C GLY A 56 16.41 1.88 5.73
N PRO A 57 17.75 1.95 5.68
CA PRO A 57 18.46 3.04 5.02
C PRO A 57 18.15 3.06 3.52
N LEU A 58 17.56 4.15 3.05
CA LEU A 58 17.29 4.40 1.63
C LEU A 58 18.62 4.71 0.92
N VAL A 59 19.34 3.67 0.53
CA VAL A 59 20.53 3.80 -0.34
C VAL A 59 20.05 4.26 -1.72
N ASP A 60 20.69 5.31 -2.26
CA ASP A 60 20.41 6.00 -3.53
C ASP A 60 19.30 5.33 -4.38
N THR A 61 18.07 5.86 -4.27
CA THR A 61 16.87 5.30 -4.91
C THR A 61 16.97 5.25 -6.44
N ARG A 62 17.94 5.98 -7.03
CA ARG A 62 18.23 5.96 -8.48
C ARG A 62 19.14 4.79 -8.89
N LYS A 63 19.84 4.16 -7.95
CA LYS A 63 20.78 3.05 -8.20
C LYS A 63 20.32 1.70 -7.65
N SER A 64 19.19 1.65 -6.96
CA SER A 64 18.67 0.40 -6.36
C SER A 64 17.33 -0.02 -6.96
N ASP A 65 17.04 -1.33 -6.91
CA ASP A 65 15.78 -1.94 -7.35
C ASP A 65 14.56 -1.50 -6.52
N ILE A 66 14.73 -0.56 -5.58
CA ILE A 66 13.66 -0.13 -4.70
C ILE A 66 12.49 0.47 -5.48
N LEU A 67 12.74 1.22 -6.56
CA LEU A 67 11.67 1.81 -7.38
C LEU A 67 10.84 0.76 -8.13
N SER A 68 11.48 -0.24 -8.73
CA SER A 68 10.78 -1.31 -9.46
C SER A 68 9.98 -2.19 -8.50
N VAL A 69 10.59 -2.56 -7.37
CA VAL A 69 9.96 -3.39 -6.33
C VAL A 69 8.76 -2.68 -5.70
N THR A 70 8.90 -1.39 -5.36
CA THR A 70 7.82 -0.63 -4.73
C THR A 70 6.64 -0.38 -5.68
N LYS A 71 6.91 -0.08 -6.96
CA LYS A 71 5.86 -0.03 -7.99
C LYS A 71 5.14 -1.38 -8.15
N ALA A 72 5.89 -2.49 -8.16
CA ALA A 72 5.30 -3.83 -8.22
C ALA A 72 4.43 -4.12 -6.99
N ALA A 73 4.87 -3.73 -5.80
CA ALA A 73 4.10 -3.88 -4.57
C ALA A 73 2.77 -3.09 -4.60
N LEU A 74 2.76 -1.84 -5.08
CA LEU A 74 1.51 -1.08 -5.26
C LEU A 74 0.53 -1.76 -6.21
N ARG A 75 1.02 -2.24 -7.37
CA ARG A 75 0.18 -2.96 -8.34
C ARG A 75 -0.41 -4.22 -7.71
N SER A 76 0.41 -4.99 -7.01
CA SER A 76 -0.04 -6.20 -6.31
C SER A 76 -1.10 -5.90 -5.24
N VAL A 77 -0.92 -4.86 -4.42
CA VAL A 77 -1.95 -4.43 -3.45
C VAL A 77 -3.23 -4.04 -4.16
N ASN A 78 -3.15 -3.25 -5.24
CA ASN A 78 -4.32 -2.83 -5.99
C ASN A 78 -5.13 -4.02 -6.53
N ASP A 79 -4.44 -5.03 -7.08
CA ASP A 79 -5.08 -6.23 -7.62
C ASP A 79 -5.69 -7.11 -6.51
N GLU A 80 -5.01 -7.25 -5.37
CA GLU A 80 -5.53 -7.95 -4.20
C GLU A 80 -6.77 -7.26 -3.63
N ILE A 81 -6.78 -5.93 -3.58
CA ILE A 81 -7.96 -5.14 -3.19
C ILE A 81 -9.10 -5.39 -4.17
N LYS A 82 -8.86 -5.31 -5.49
CA LYS A 82 -9.89 -5.57 -6.52
C LYS A 82 -10.54 -6.95 -6.36
N ALA A 83 -9.72 -7.96 -6.09
CA ALA A 83 -10.17 -9.32 -5.90
C ALA A 83 -10.99 -9.51 -4.60
N ALA A 84 -10.55 -8.90 -3.49
CA ALA A 84 -11.17 -9.08 -2.18
C ALA A 84 -12.42 -8.21 -1.97
N LEU A 85 -12.49 -7.02 -2.57
CA LEU A 85 -13.53 -6.01 -2.32
C LEU A 85 -14.97 -6.57 -2.40
N PRO A 86 -15.35 -7.43 -3.37
CA PRO A 86 -16.70 -7.99 -3.44
C PRO A 86 -17.09 -8.83 -2.21
N GLY A 87 -16.13 -9.46 -1.54
CA GLY A 87 -16.37 -10.33 -0.38
C GLY A 87 -16.51 -9.60 0.95
N TYR A 88 -16.25 -8.28 1.00
CA TYR A 88 -16.42 -7.49 2.21
C TYR A 88 -17.87 -7.06 2.43
N ALA A 89 -18.43 -7.44 3.58
CA ALA A 89 -19.79 -7.06 3.98
C ALA A 89 -19.86 -5.74 4.76
N ASP A 90 -18.83 -5.41 5.54
CA ASP A 90 -18.84 -4.20 6.37
C ASP A 90 -18.50 -2.95 5.54
N LYS A 91 -19.29 -1.88 5.75
CA LYS A 91 -19.20 -0.66 4.95
C LYS A 91 -17.84 0.04 5.11
N MET A 92 -17.29 0.06 6.32
CA MET A 92 -16.06 0.81 6.59
C MET A 92 -14.83 0.19 5.92
N SER A 93 -14.72 -1.14 5.88
CA SER A 93 -13.65 -1.81 5.13
C SER A 93 -13.79 -1.55 3.64
N ARG A 94 -15.01 -1.62 3.08
CA ARG A 94 -15.24 -1.31 1.67
C ARG A 94 -14.82 0.12 1.32
N TYR A 95 -15.26 1.11 2.10
CA TYR A 95 -14.88 2.51 1.88
C TYR A 95 -13.37 2.73 1.97
N HIS A 96 -12.73 2.12 2.95
CA HIS A 96 -11.28 2.18 3.11
C HIS A 96 -10.55 1.56 1.92
N LEU A 97 -10.93 0.37 1.49
CA LEU A 97 -10.29 -0.32 0.38
C LEU A 97 -10.48 0.43 -0.94
N MET A 98 -11.65 1.05 -1.16
CA MET A 98 -11.91 1.91 -2.31
C MET A 98 -11.05 3.20 -2.28
N ASP A 99 -10.92 3.86 -1.13
CA ASP A 99 -10.02 5.03 -0.95
C ASP A 99 -8.56 4.66 -1.24
N VAL A 100 -8.08 3.54 -0.69
CA VAL A 100 -6.70 3.10 -0.93
C VAL A 100 -6.47 2.72 -2.40
N GLN A 101 -7.40 1.99 -3.02
CA GLN A 101 -7.35 1.67 -4.44
C GLN A 101 -7.22 2.93 -5.30
N GLU A 102 -8.06 3.94 -5.05
CA GLU A 102 -8.02 5.18 -5.81
C GLU A 102 -6.69 5.91 -5.66
N ARG A 103 -6.13 5.97 -4.44
CA ARG A 103 -4.80 6.55 -4.20
C ARG A 103 -3.72 5.84 -5.02
N ILE A 104 -3.76 4.52 -5.10
CA ILE A 104 -2.80 3.73 -5.89
C ILE A 104 -2.98 4.01 -7.39
N GLU A 105 -4.22 4.01 -7.89
CA GLU A 105 -4.50 4.23 -9.31
C GLU A 105 -4.04 5.61 -9.79
N ARG A 106 -4.17 6.66 -8.95
CA ARG A 106 -3.67 8.01 -9.25
C ARG A 106 -2.16 8.05 -9.51
N ILE A 107 -1.37 7.14 -8.94
CA ILE A 107 0.08 7.06 -9.19
C ILE A 107 0.40 6.56 -10.60
N PHE A 108 -0.49 5.76 -11.18
CA PHE A 108 -0.28 5.12 -12.48
C PHE A 108 -1.06 5.77 -13.63
N LYS A 109 -1.98 6.69 -13.34
CA LYS A 109 -2.58 7.54 -14.38
C LYS A 109 -1.51 8.49 -14.91
N LYS A 110 -1.24 8.43 -16.21
CA LYS A 110 -0.59 9.52 -16.93
C LYS A 110 -1.65 10.57 -17.26
N ASP A 111 -1.29 11.84 -17.13
CA ASP A 111 -2.00 12.93 -17.81
C ASP A 111 -1.99 12.71 -19.33
#